data_AF-A0A0P9ET88-F1
#
_entry.id   AF-A0A0P9ET88-F1
#
_cell.length_a   1.000
_cell.length_b   1.000
_cell.length_c   1.000
_cell.angle_alpha   90.00
_cell.angle_beta   90.00
_cell.angle_gamma   90.00
#
_symmetry.space_group_name_H-M   'P 1'
#
loop_
_entity.id
_entity.type
_entity.pdbx_description
1 polymer ?
#
loop_
_entity_poly.entity_id
_entity_poly.type
_entity_poly.pdbx_seq_one_letter_code
_entity_poly.pdbx_strand_id
1 'polypeptide(L)'
;MPDIHIESRTIRDIVIDPAHADRTESETFRKAKDRLKEDCHYQCWICGATENLQVHHFAVEYMHKHLADLEKVKEFVEEFDPYGYGRLLRHKPLKSVEEVRCLLVLCQAHHTGVDHEDGNSGTGIHSTTFPTWLIQKLAKEGKNPVPQPGETAKQVEKHVQ
;
A
#
# COMPACT_ATOMS: atom_id res chain seq x y z
N MET A 1 -20.28 -23.69 -7.04
CA MET A 1 -19.71 -22.33 -6.92
C MET A 1 -20.51 -21.63 -5.84
N PRO A 2 -19.89 -20.91 -4.90
CA PRO A 2 -20.64 -20.15 -3.91
C PRO A 2 -21.44 -19.04 -4.58
N ASP A 3 -22.59 -18.68 -4.01
CA ASP A 3 -23.36 -17.53 -4.46
C ASP A 3 -22.54 -16.23 -4.29
N ILE A 4 -22.65 -15.31 -5.24
CA ILE A 4 -21.95 -14.02 -5.21
C ILE A 4 -22.68 -13.10 -4.23
N HIS A 5 -21.91 -12.51 -3.29
CA HIS A 5 -22.37 -11.43 -2.43
C HIS A 5 -21.66 -10.13 -2.81
N ILE A 6 -22.42 -9.09 -3.16
CA ILE A 6 -21.89 -7.77 -3.51
C ILE A 6 -22.10 -6.83 -2.31
N GLU A 7 -21.00 -6.27 -1.81
CA GLU A 7 -21.02 -5.27 -0.73
C GLU A 7 -20.65 -3.89 -1.29
N SER A 8 -21.44 -2.87 -0.99
CA SER A 8 -21.14 -1.46 -1.28
C SER A 8 -21.39 -0.62 -0.03
N ARG A 9 -20.47 0.30 0.28
CA ARG A 9 -20.53 1.16 1.47
C ARG A 9 -19.89 2.52 1.23
N THR A 10 -20.36 3.52 1.96
CA THR A 10 -19.71 4.83 2.08
C THR A 10 -18.98 4.90 3.42
N ILE A 11 -17.69 5.22 3.39
CA ILE A 11 -16.86 5.39 4.58
C ILE A 11 -16.58 6.89 4.74
N ARG A 12 -16.81 7.42 5.95
CA ARG A 12 -16.40 8.77 6.32
C ARG A 12 -15.20 8.66 7.26
N ASP A 13 -14.04 9.06 6.77
CA ASP A 13 -12.82 9.14 7.57
C ASP A 13 -12.54 10.59 7.99
N ILE A 14 -12.06 10.77 9.22
CA ILE A 14 -11.65 12.06 9.77
C ILE A 14 -10.29 11.87 10.40
N VAL A 15 -9.26 12.32 9.69
CA VAL A 15 -7.87 12.35 10.13
C VAL A 15 -7.43 13.81 10.25
N ILE A 16 -6.73 14.14 11.33
CA ILE A 16 -6.24 15.50 11.59
C ILE A 16 -4.72 15.49 11.45
N ASP A 17 -4.25 16.08 10.35
CA ASP A 17 -2.83 16.10 10.00
C ASP A 17 -2.19 17.48 10.20
N PRO A 18 -0.87 17.53 10.48
CA PRO A 18 -0.11 18.76 10.37
C PRO A 18 -0.24 19.37 8.96
N ALA A 19 -0.21 20.70 8.88
CA ALA A 19 -0.20 21.40 7.59
C ALA A 19 0.96 20.88 6.71
N HIS A 20 0.67 20.68 5.43
CA HIS A 20 1.62 20.13 4.48
C HIS A 20 2.80 21.09 4.31
N ALA A 21 3.96 20.74 4.83
CA ALA A 21 5.22 21.38 4.42
C ALA A 21 5.63 20.86 3.04
N ASP A 22 6.37 21.67 2.29
CA ASP A 22 6.96 21.24 1.01
C ASP A 22 7.76 19.94 1.22
N ARG A 23 7.32 18.89 0.54
CA ARG A 23 7.88 17.55 0.70
C ARG A 23 9.09 17.42 -0.22
N THR A 24 10.28 17.59 0.34
CA THR A 24 11.54 17.21 -0.33
C THR A 24 11.99 15.85 0.18
N GLU A 25 12.43 14.96 -0.70
CA GLU A 25 12.91 13.64 -0.30
C GLU A 25 14.18 13.74 0.57
N SER A 26 14.12 13.14 1.76
CA SER A 26 15.30 12.99 2.61
C SER A 26 16.37 12.10 1.95
N GLU A 27 17.60 12.21 2.44
CA GLU A 27 18.68 11.30 2.04
C GLU A 27 18.37 9.85 2.43
N THR A 28 17.74 9.65 3.60
CA THR A 28 17.30 8.33 4.09
C THR A 28 16.32 7.68 3.12
N PHE A 29 15.30 8.43 2.68
CA PHE A 29 14.31 7.92 1.73
C PHE A 29 14.93 7.57 0.38
N ARG A 30 15.84 8.43 -0.13
CA ARG A 30 16.58 8.15 -1.38
C ARG A 30 17.38 6.86 -1.29
N LYS A 31 18.17 6.67 -0.22
CA LYS A 31 18.91 5.42 0.02
C LYS A 31 18.00 4.20 0.14
N ALA A 32 16.83 4.35 0.76
CA ALA A 32 15.86 3.27 0.86
C ALA A 32 15.29 2.88 -0.51
N LYS A 33 14.99 3.86 -1.39
CA LYS A 33 14.60 3.60 -2.78
C LYS A 33 15.69 2.89 -3.57
N ASP A 34 16.94 3.27 -3.40
CA ASP A 34 18.06 2.62 -4.07
C ASP A 34 18.21 1.17 -3.60
N ARG A 35 18.11 0.92 -2.29
CA ARG A 35 18.09 -0.44 -1.71
C ARG A 35 16.96 -1.30 -2.29
N LEU A 36 15.73 -0.76 -2.42
CA LEU A 36 14.61 -1.47 -3.02
C LEU A 36 14.89 -1.88 -4.48
N LYS A 37 15.61 -1.06 -5.24
CA LYS A 37 16.03 -1.38 -6.62
C LYS A 37 17.12 -2.44 -6.65
N GLU A 38 18.16 -2.26 -5.83
CA GLU A 38 19.28 -3.21 -5.73
C GLU A 38 18.80 -4.63 -5.38
N ASP A 39 17.83 -4.74 -4.48
CA ASP A 39 17.33 -6.01 -3.98
C ASP A 39 16.17 -6.57 -4.84
N CYS A 40 15.89 -5.98 -6.02
CA CYS A 40 14.82 -6.39 -6.95
C CYS A 40 13.39 -6.32 -6.35
N HIS A 41 13.19 -5.47 -5.34
CA HIS A 41 11.89 -5.18 -4.72
C HIS A 41 11.17 -3.98 -5.35
N TYR A 42 11.78 -3.31 -6.32
CA TYR A 42 11.21 -2.14 -7.01
C TYR A 42 10.17 -2.53 -8.08
N GLN A 43 9.12 -3.20 -7.62
CA GLN A 43 7.93 -3.61 -8.37
C GLN A 43 6.71 -3.48 -7.46
N CYS A 44 5.51 -3.31 -8.01
CA CYS A 44 4.31 -3.20 -7.20
C CYS A 44 4.13 -4.43 -6.31
N TRP A 45 4.03 -4.23 -5.00
CA TRP A 45 3.86 -5.32 -4.05
C TRP A 45 2.55 -6.10 -4.24
N ILE A 46 1.51 -5.45 -4.77
CA ILE A 46 0.21 -6.08 -5.03
C ILE A 46 0.27 -6.92 -6.32
N CYS A 47 0.57 -6.31 -7.47
CA CYS A 47 0.43 -6.96 -8.79
C CYS A 47 1.74 -7.22 -9.56
N GLY A 48 2.90 -6.86 -9.02
CA GLY A 48 4.18 -7.04 -9.70
C GLY A 48 4.47 -6.09 -10.86
N ALA A 49 3.58 -5.12 -11.16
CA ALA A 49 3.81 -4.13 -12.20
C ALA A 49 5.12 -3.36 -11.96
N THR A 50 5.81 -3.00 -13.04
CA THR A 50 7.11 -2.28 -13.01
C THR A 50 7.01 -0.84 -13.50
N GLU A 51 5.81 -0.38 -13.84
CA GLU A 51 5.54 0.95 -14.38
C GLU A 51 4.73 1.79 -13.39
N ASN A 52 4.85 3.12 -13.51
CA ASN A 52 4.13 4.10 -12.68
C ASN A 52 4.24 3.81 -11.18
N LEU A 53 5.47 3.54 -10.73
CA LEU A 53 5.77 3.13 -9.37
C LEU A 53 5.95 4.32 -8.42
N GLN A 54 5.47 4.13 -7.20
CA GLN A 54 5.58 5.04 -6.07
C GLN A 54 6.05 4.26 -4.84
N VAL A 55 6.84 4.88 -3.98
CA VAL A 55 7.29 4.27 -2.72
C VAL A 55 6.48 4.87 -1.58
N HIS A 56 5.68 4.02 -0.96
CA HIS A 56 4.66 4.35 0.02
C HIS A 56 5.15 4.02 1.44
N HIS A 57 4.82 4.87 2.40
CA HIS A 57 5.15 4.68 3.82
C HIS A 57 4.03 3.88 4.51
N PHE A 58 4.06 2.55 4.40
CA PHE A 58 2.92 1.71 4.81
C PHE A 58 2.74 1.61 6.32
N ALA A 59 3.82 1.71 7.10
CA ALA A 59 3.78 1.52 8.54
C ALA A 59 3.24 2.76 9.26
N VAL A 60 3.62 3.94 8.76
CA VAL A 60 3.21 5.25 9.27
C VAL A 60 3.15 6.19 8.09
N GLU A 61 1.98 6.75 7.82
CA GLU A 61 1.84 7.81 6.82
C GLU A 61 2.84 8.93 7.06
N TYR A 62 3.48 9.42 5.98
CA TYR A 62 4.57 10.38 6.09
C TYR A 62 4.19 11.62 6.91
N MET A 63 2.93 12.08 6.79
CA MET A 63 2.39 13.22 7.55
C MET A 63 2.31 12.98 9.07
N HIS A 64 2.17 11.73 9.50
CA HIS A 64 2.11 11.32 10.91
C HIS A 64 3.48 10.95 11.50
N LYS A 65 4.59 11.10 10.75
CA LYS A 65 5.92 10.66 11.18
C LYS A 65 6.35 11.19 12.55
N HIS A 66 5.89 12.40 12.92
CA HIS A 66 6.23 13.04 14.20
C HIS A 66 5.41 12.52 15.38
N LEU A 67 4.32 11.79 15.13
CA LEU A 67 3.47 11.18 16.14
C LEU A 67 3.87 9.73 16.44
N ALA A 68 4.70 9.13 15.58
CA ALA A 68 5.05 7.72 15.68
C ALA A 68 6.02 7.42 16.83
N ASP A 69 5.71 6.35 17.57
CA ASP A 69 6.63 5.70 18.50
C ASP A 69 7.48 4.69 17.71
N LEU A 70 8.76 5.01 17.49
CA LEU A 70 9.63 4.22 16.63
C LEU A 70 9.91 2.81 17.13
N GLU A 71 9.81 2.54 18.43
CA GLU A 71 9.97 1.18 18.96
C GLU A 71 8.75 0.33 18.61
N LYS A 72 7.54 0.89 18.70
CA LYS A 72 6.32 0.21 18.24
C LYS A 72 6.30 0.01 16.73
N VAL A 73 6.77 1.01 15.96
CA VAL A 73 6.89 0.86 14.50
C VAL A 73 7.87 -0.25 14.17
N LYS A 74 8.99 -0.33 14.89
CA LYS A 74 9.98 -1.39 14.72
C LYS A 74 9.38 -2.77 14.97
N GLU A 75 8.63 -2.96 16.06
CA GLU A 75 7.90 -4.21 16.34
C GLU A 75 6.92 -4.54 15.20
N PHE A 76 6.12 -3.57 14.78
CA PHE A 76 5.14 -3.76 13.71
C PHE A 76 5.76 -4.20 12.38
N VAL A 77 6.89 -3.61 11.96
CA VAL A 77 7.54 -3.98 10.69
C VAL A 77 8.30 -5.31 10.76
N GLU A 78 8.51 -5.87 11.96
CA GLU A 78 8.99 -7.25 12.12
C GLU A 78 7.85 -8.28 11.97
N GLU A 79 6.63 -7.88 12.34
CA GLU A 79 5.39 -8.67 12.17
C GLU A 79 4.91 -8.65 10.72
N PHE A 80 4.66 -7.45 10.19
CA PHE A 80 4.30 -7.22 8.79
C PHE A 80 5.54 -6.80 8.00
N ASP A 81 6.23 -7.81 7.46
CA ASP A 81 7.53 -7.65 6.79
C ASP A 81 7.49 -8.07 5.31
N PRO A 82 6.87 -7.27 4.42
CA PRO A 82 6.69 -7.56 3.01
C PRO A 82 7.91 -8.06 2.25
N TYR A 83 9.10 -7.59 2.64
CA TYR A 83 10.37 -7.81 1.94
C TYR A 83 11.44 -8.47 2.81
N GLY A 84 11.15 -8.76 4.08
CA GLY A 84 12.12 -9.35 5.02
C GLY A 84 13.05 -8.35 5.73
N TYR A 85 12.94 -7.03 5.44
CA TYR A 85 13.81 -6.01 6.02
C TYR A 85 13.61 -5.81 7.52
N GLY A 86 12.37 -5.92 8.01
CA GLY A 86 12.08 -5.78 9.44
C GLY A 86 12.87 -6.80 10.25
N ARG A 87 12.73 -8.08 9.90
CA ARG A 87 13.44 -9.19 10.55
C ARG A 87 14.95 -9.14 10.31
N LEU A 88 15.39 -8.77 9.11
CA LEU A 88 16.82 -8.62 8.78
C LEU A 88 17.49 -7.56 9.67
N LEU A 89 16.78 -6.48 9.99
CA LEU A 89 17.31 -5.33 10.73
C LEU A 89 16.83 -5.26 12.19
N ARG A 90 16.21 -6.32 12.74
CA ARG A 90 15.63 -6.36 14.10
C ARG A 90 16.58 -5.97 15.23
N HIS A 91 17.88 -6.20 15.05
CA HIS A 91 18.90 -5.86 16.04
C HIS A 91 19.44 -4.42 15.88
N LYS A 92 18.98 -3.68 14.86
CA LYS A 92 19.30 -2.27 14.66
C LYS A 92 18.10 -1.41 15.06
N PRO A 93 18.32 -0.29 15.79
CA PRO A 93 17.25 0.64 16.10
C PRO A 93 16.62 1.19 14.81
N LEU A 94 15.33 1.50 14.86
CA LEU A 94 14.64 2.24 13.82
C LEU A 94 14.81 3.74 14.12
N LYS A 95 15.36 4.49 13.17
CA LYS A 95 15.69 5.91 13.32
C LYS A 95 14.71 6.82 12.59
N SER A 96 13.99 6.30 11.60
CA SER A 96 13.00 7.05 10.84
C SER A 96 11.98 6.10 10.19
N VAL A 97 10.75 6.61 9.99
CA VAL A 97 9.72 5.94 9.18
C VAL A 97 10.06 5.91 7.68
N GLU A 98 11.08 6.65 7.26
CA GLU A 98 11.58 6.68 5.88
C GLU A 98 12.59 5.55 5.58
N GLU A 99 12.92 4.71 6.57
CA GLU A 99 13.79 3.55 6.37
C GLU A 99 13.10 2.43 5.58
N VAL A 100 13.89 1.64 4.83
CA VAL A 100 13.40 0.63 3.88
C VAL A 100 12.40 -0.38 4.46
N ARG A 101 12.53 -0.72 5.75
CA ARG A 101 11.60 -1.63 6.45
C ARG A 101 10.19 -1.07 6.66
N CYS A 102 10.00 0.23 6.44
CA CYS A 102 8.71 0.92 6.57
C CYS A 102 8.08 1.26 5.22
N LEU A 103 8.67 0.79 4.11
CA LEU A 103 8.29 1.17 2.75
C LEU A 103 7.69 0.02 1.96
N LEU A 104 6.72 0.35 1.12
CA LEU A 104 6.13 -0.53 0.10
C LEU A 104 6.23 0.14 -1.28
N VAL A 105 6.61 -0.61 -2.31
CA VAL A 105 6.56 -0.14 -3.69
C VAL A 105 5.18 -0.49 -4.25
N LEU A 106 4.47 0.49 -4.79
CA LEU A 106 3.11 0.33 -5.32
C LEU A 106 3.01 1.03 -6.68
N CYS A 107 2.25 0.46 -7.61
CA CYS A 107 1.89 1.20 -8.82
C CYS A 107 0.82 2.26 -8.48
N GLN A 108 0.65 3.25 -9.35
CA GLN A 108 -0.35 4.31 -9.21
C GLN A 108 -1.75 3.78 -8.83
N ALA A 109 -2.22 2.70 -9.49
CA ALA A 109 -3.51 2.07 -9.19
C ALA A 109 -3.58 1.55 -7.74
N HIS A 110 -2.61 0.75 -7.31
CA HIS A 110 -2.63 0.17 -5.95
C HIS A 110 -2.19 1.13 -4.83
N HIS A 111 -1.64 2.32 -5.17
CA HIS A 111 -1.33 3.35 -4.19
C HIS A 111 -2.50 4.34 -4.02
N THR A 112 -2.80 5.13 -5.04
CA THR A 112 -3.78 6.23 -4.99
C THR A 112 -4.89 6.08 -6.02
N GLY A 113 -5.00 4.90 -6.63
CA GLY A 113 -5.98 4.62 -7.66
C GLY A 113 -7.40 4.72 -7.14
N VAL A 114 -8.21 5.39 -7.95
CA VAL A 114 -9.66 5.43 -7.88
C VAL A 114 -10.16 5.20 -9.30
N ASP A 115 -11.24 4.44 -9.46
CA ASP A 115 -11.90 4.31 -10.75
C ASP A 115 -12.94 5.42 -10.89
N HIS A 116 -12.68 6.39 -11.78
CA HIS A 116 -13.58 7.51 -11.98
C HIS A 116 -14.82 7.16 -12.83
N GLU A 117 -14.77 6.07 -13.59
CA GLU A 117 -15.86 5.65 -14.49
C GLU A 117 -16.97 4.92 -13.75
N ASP A 118 -16.66 4.25 -12.63
CA ASP A 118 -17.62 3.50 -11.82
C ASP A 118 -18.19 4.27 -10.61
N GLY A 119 -17.85 5.56 -10.48
CA GLY A 119 -18.33 6.43 -9.41
C GLY A 119 -17.30 6.75 -8.32
N ASN A 120 -16.00 6.67 -8.63
CA ASN A 120 -14.87 6.86 -7.71
C ASN A 120 -14.71 5.70 -6.72
N SER A 121 -14.90 4.45 -7.16
CA SER A 121 -14.53 3.32 -6.31
C SER A 121 -13.02 3.32 -6.06
N GLY A 122 -12.62 2.95 -4.84
CA GLY A 122 -11.21 2.89 -4.47
C GLY A 122 -10.56 1.61 -4.96
N THR A 123 -9.33 1.71 -5.47
CA THR A 123 -8.47 0.55 -5.79
C THR A 123 -7.16 0.59 -5.01
N GLY A 124 -6.70 1.79 -4.67
CA GLY A 124 -5.49 2.03 -3.91
C GLY A 124 -5.62 1.85 -2.40
N ILE A 125 -4.47 1.75 -1.73
CA ILE A 125 -4.37 1.63 -0.26
C ILE A 125 -5.02 2.81 0.47
N HIS A 126 -5.03 4.00 -0.14
CA HIS A 126 -5.64 5.21 0.41
C HIS A 126 -7.16 5.31 0.22
N SER A 127 -7.76 4.38 -0.54
CA SER A 127 -9.17 4.47 -0.94
C SER A 127 -9.95 3.20 -0.66
N THR A 128 -9.29 2.16 -0.12
CA THR A 128 -9.89 0.88 0.23
C THR A 128 -9.60 0.53 1.69
N THR A 129 -10.46 -0.28 2.31
CA THR A 129 -10.14 -0.82 3.63
C THR A 129 -9.00 -1.82 3.53
N PHE A 130 -8.19 -1.97 4.58
CA PHE A 130 -7.03 -2.87 4.57
C PHE A 130 -7.36 -4.31 4.11
N PRO A 131 -8.45 -4.98 4.57
CA PRO A 131 -8.81 -6.30 4.06
C PRO A 131 -9.18 -6.30 2.56
N THR A 132 -9.92 -5.29 2.09
CA THR A 132 -10.28 -5.12 0.68
C THR A 132 -9.05 -4.85 -0.19
N TRP A 133 -8.09 -4.09 0.33
CA TRP A 133 -6.85 -3.84 -0.37
C TRP A 133 -6.00 -5.11 -0.50
N LEU A 134 -5.85 -5.84 0.61
CA LEU A 134 -4.96 -7.00 0.69
C LEU A 134 -5.43 -8.18 -0.17
N ILE A 135 -6.75 -8.38 -0.34
CA ILE A 135 -7.27 -9.47 -1.17
C ILE A 135 -6.85 -9.33 -2.64
N GLN A 136 -6.56 -8.11 -3.13
CA GLN A 136 -6.04 -7.89 -4.49
C GLN A 136 -4.70 -8.61 -4.74
N LYS A 137 -3.89 -8.80 -3.69
CA LYS A 137 -2.63 -9.57 -3.75
C LYS A 137 -2.84 -11.08 -3.53
N LEU A 138 -3.78 -11.44 -2.66
CA LEU A 138 -3.96 -12.81 -2.17
C LEU A 138 -4.98 -13.62 -2.99
N ALA A 139 -5.72 -12.95 -3.87
CA ALA A 139 -6.62 -13.60 -4.81
C ALA A 139 -5.84 -14.55 -5.74
N LYS A 140 -6.53 -15.62 -6.18
CA LYS A 140 -6.01 -16.47 -7.26
C LYS A 140 -5.84 -15.63 -8.53
N GLU A 141 -4.96 -16.08 -9.42
CA GLU A 141 -4.75 -15.44 -10.72
C GLU A 141 -6.08 -15.21 -11.46
N GLY A 142 -6.33 -13.97 -11.90
CA GLY A 142 -7.58 -13.57 -12.57
C GLY A 142 -8.83 -13.52 -11.68
N LYS A 143 -8.70 -13.61 -10.34
CA LYS A 143 -9.82 -13.65 -9.38
C LYS A 143 -9.92 -12.40 -8.49
N ASN A 144 -9.48 -11.23 -8.97
CA ASN A 144 -9.50 -9.99 -8.19
C ASN A 144 -10.95 -9.52 -7.93
N PRO A 145 -11.39 -9.39 -6.66
CA PRO A 145 -12.74 -8.94 -6.33
C PRO A 145 -12.91 -7.42 -6.28
N VAL A 146 -11.83 -6.65 -6.49
CA VAL A 146 -11.85 -5.18 -6.51
C VAL A 146 -11.76 -4.72 -7.97
N PRO A 147 -12.72 -3.93 -8.46
CA PRO A 147 -12.62 -3.34 -9.81
C PRO A 147 -11.29 -2.65 -10.02
N GLN A 148 -10.61 -2.97 -11.12
CA GLN A 148 -9.40 -2.28 -11.54
C GLN A 148 -9.74 -1.14 -12.51
N PRO A 149 -8.82 -0.20 -12.79
CA PRO A 149 -9.09 0.89 -13.72
C PRO A 149 -9.65 0.40 -15.07
N GLY A 150 -10.86 0.85 -15.41
CA GLY A 150 -11.58 0.48 -16.63
C GLY A 150 -12.43 -0.78 -16.50
N GLU A 151 -12.64 -1.29 -15.29
CA GLU A 151 -13.52 -2.41 -14.99
C GLU A 151 -14.79 -1.95 -14.29
N THR A 152 -15.93 -2.40 -14.79
CA THR A 152 -17.22 -2.29 -14.10
C THR A 152 -17.37 -3.39 -13.05
N ALA A 153 -18.18 -3.14 -12.01
CA ALA A 153 -18.54 -4.18 -11.02
C ALA A 153 -19.05 -5.49 -11.67
N LYS A 154 -19.79 -5.38 -12.79
CA LYS A 154 -20.29 -6.54 -13.55
C LYS A 154 -19.18 -7.34 -14.24
N GLN A 155 -18.08 -6.70 -14.64
CA GLN A 155 -16.91 -7.42 -15.15
C GLN A 155 -16.23 -8.19 -14.02
N VAL A 156 -16.11 -7.58 -12.83
CA VAL A 156 -15.54 -8.19 -11.63
C VAL A 156 -16.35 -9.38 -11.13
N GLU A 157 -17.68 -9.35 -11.23
CA GLU A 157 -18.54 -10.51 -10.91
C GLU A 157 -18.09 -11.79 -11.64
N LYS A 158 -17.59 -11.67 -12.87
CA LYS A 158 -17.09 -12.81 -13.64
C LYS A 158 -15.74 -13.31 -13.12
N HIS A 159 -14.95 -12.43 -12.50
CA HIS A 159 -13.67 -12.78 -11.90
C HIS A 159 -13.90 -13.63 -10.66
N VAL A 160 -14.92 -13.36 -9.85
CA VAL A 160 -15.13 -14.07 -8.58
C VAL A 160 -15.91 -15.39 -8.67
N GLN A 161 -16.38 -15.78 -9.85
CA GLN A 161 -17.04 -17.07 -10.15
C GLN A 161 -16.04 -18.22 -10.31
#